data_AF-A0A950SML5-F1
#
_entry.id   AF-A0A950SML5-F1
#
_cell.length_a   1.000
_cell.length_b   1.000
_cell.length_c   1.000
_cell.angle_alpha   90.00
_cell.angle_beta   90.00
_cell.angle_gamma   90.00
#
_symmetry.space_group_name_H-M   'P 1'
#
loop_
_entity.id
_entity.type
_entity.pdbx_description
1 polymer ?
#
loop_
_entity_poly.entity_id
_entity_poly.type
_entity_poly.pdbx_seq_one_letter_code
_entity_poly.pdbx_strand_id
1 'polypeptide(L)'
;LRVWSPRAPGAPSAAPARGRPAIAGGAAADPALERRQLAESGGPISRRDMLLAFAPYMIIIVVLGITSLHAVTVQLDKLTSEFTWPGLHVLNSKGKAPTSATFKFNWLTAAGTWLLVSGVLTAIVLRVRPALALRTYVRTLDQIKWALITVCAVLAVAYVMNLSGQTVTLGTWAAGAGSFFAFLSPLIGWFGTAVTGSDTSTNSLFGGLQVAAAHKAGLSPTLLAGANSSGGVLAKMVSPQNLAIGAAAVGLAGREGDIFRRVIGWSVALVLLMAVLVLLQSGPLSFMVP
;
A
#
# COMPACT_ATOMS: atom_id res chain seq x y z
N LEU A 1 34.79 16.97 -43.02
CA LEU A 1 35.67 17.33 -41.89
C LEU A 1 34.85 18.07 -40.83
N ARG A 2 34.47 17.40 -39.74
CA ARG A 2 33.73 18.04 -38.64
C ARG A 2 34.75 18.61 -37.65
N VAL A 3 34.88 19.93 -37.67
CA VAL A 3 35.77 20.68 -36.78
C VAL A 3 35.19 20.67 -35.37
N TRP A 4 35.99 20.20 -34.41
CA TRP A 4 35.67 20.21 -32.99
C TRP A 4 35.92 21.61 -32.41
N SER A 5 34.97 22.15 -31.63
CA SER A 5 35.16 23.39 -30.86
C SER A 5 35.14 23.11 -29.36
N PRO A 6 36.09 23.63 -28.56
CA PRO A 6 36.11 23.42 -27.11
C PRO A 6 34.97 24.19 -26.41
N ARG A 7 34.41 23.58 -25.35
CA ARG A 7 33.41 24.21 -24.45
C ARG A 7 34.07 25.30 -23.60
N ALA A 8 33.35 26.40 -23.38
CA ALA A 8 33.74 27.43 -22.43
C ALA A 8 33.79 26.87 -20.98
N PRO A 9 34.76 27.30 -20.15
CA PRO A 9 34.86 26.87 -18.76
C PRO A 9 33.68 27.42 -17.95
N GLY A 10 32.87 26.54 -17.36
CA GLY A 10 31.76 26.93 -16.47
C GLY A 10 30.37 26.39 -16.83
N ALA A 11 30.21 25.67 -17.95
CA ALA A 11 28.94 25.02 -18.26
C ALA A 11 28.70 23.83 -17.31
N PRO A 12 27.57 23.77 -16.58
CA PRO A 12 27.26 22.65 -15.69
C PRO A 12 27.20 21.34 -16.49
N SER A 13 27.88 20.32 -15.98
CA SER A 13 27.90 18.97 -16.57
C SER A 13 26.47 18.44 -16.63
N ALA A 14 25.94 18.28 -17.84
CA ALA A 14 24.74 17.48 -18.06
C ALA A 14 25.10 16.03 -17.75
N ALA A 15 24.82 15.61 -16.52
CA ALA A 15 24.91 14.21 -16.12
C ALA A 15 24.05 13.37 -17.09
N PRO A 16 24.54 12.21 -17.54
CA PRO A 16 23.76 11.34 -18.41
C PRO A 16 22.49 10.93 -17.68
N ALA A 17 21.35 11.06 -18.37
CA ALA A 17 20.02 10.70 -17.88
C ALA A 17 19.96 9.20 -17.54
N ARG A 18 20.40 8.84 -16.33
CA ARG A 18 20.18 7.52 -15.75
C ARG A 18 18.75 7.49 -15.23
N GLY A 19 17.96 6.56 -15.78
CA GLY A 19 16.71 6.00 -15.24
C GLY A 19 15.73 6.98 -14.61
N ARG A 20 14.58 7.19 -15.26
CA ARG A 20 13.42 7.85 -14.65
C ARG A 20 13.11 7.19 -13.30
N PRO A 21 13.24 7.87 -12.14
CA PRO A 21 12.81 7.30 -10.88
C PRO A 21 11.31 7.04 -10.96
N ALA A 22 10.89 5.83 -10.59
CA ALA A 22 9.48 5.51 -10.44
C ALA A 22 8.95 6.29 -9.21
N ILE A 23 8.17 7.33 -9.46
CA ILE A 23 7.51 8.13 -8.42
C ILE A 23 6.19 7.42 -8.07
N ALA A 24 5.96 7.17 -6.79
CA ALA A 24 4.66 6.73 -6.30
C ALA A 24 3.63 7.84 -6.58
N GLY A 25 2.60 7.53 -7.37
CA GLY A 25 1.53 8.47 -7.71
C GLY A 25 1.22 8.65 -9.20
N GLY A 26 1.91 7.94 -10.12
CA GLY A 26 1.59 7.98 -11.56
C GLY A 26 1.90 9.31 -12.26
N ALA A 27 2.24 10.36 -11.52
CA ALA A 27 2.81 11.59 -12.06
C ALA A 27 4.26 11.31 -12.47
N ALA A 28 4.46 10.84 -13.68
CA ALA A 28 5.72 11.05 -14.36
C ALA A 28 5.84 12.57 -14.55
N ALA A 29 6.53 13.25 -13.63
CA ALA A 29 6.89 14.65 -13.79
C ALA A 29 7.59 14.77 -15.15
N ASP A 30 6.93 15.43 -16.10
CA ASP A 30 7.53 15.82 -17.36
C ASP A 30 8.08 17.23 -17.14
N PRO A 31 9.39 17.39 -16.88
CA PRO A 31 9.98 18.70 -16.60
C PRO A 31 9.87 19.66 -17.79
N ALA A 32 9.57 19.17 -19.00
CA ALA A 32 9.24 20.01 -20.15
C ALA A 32 7.80 20.54 -20.08
N LEU A 33 6.89 19.78 -19.49
CA LEU A 33 5.49 20.17 -19.30
C LEU A 33 5.34 21.16 -18.14
N GLU A 34 6.06 20.94 -17.02
CA GLU A 34 6.15 21.91 -15.92
C GLU A 34 6.72 23.26 -16.39
N ARG A 35 7.79 23.26 -17.19
CA ARG A 35 8.35 24.51 -17.75
C ARG A 35 7.39 25.23 -18.70
N ARG A 36 6.59 24.49 -19.47
CA ARG A 36 5.57 25.09 -20.35
C ARG A 36 4.40 25.67 -19.55
N GLN A 37 3.93 24.95 -18.53
CA GLN A 37 2.88 25.43 -17.63
C GLN A 37 3.31 26.66 -16.83
N LEU A 38 4.55 26.71 -16.36
CA LEU A 38 5.12 27.89 -15.70
C LEU A 38 5.27 29.08 -16.65
N ALA A 39 5.51 28.84 -17.95
CA ALA A 39 5.57 29.89 -18.97
C ALA A 39 4.18 30.40 -19.39
N GLU A 40 3.14 29.56 -19.32
CA GLU A 40 1.76 29.90 -19.72
C GLU A 40 0.89 30.45 -18.56
N SER A 41 1.34 30.33 -17.30
CA SER A 41 0.54 30.64 -16.09
C SER A 41 0.52 32.12 -15.68
N GLY A 42 0.89 33.06 -16.55
CA GLY A 42 0.92 34.50 -16.25
C GLY A 42 -0.44 35.21 -16.09
N GLY A 43 -1.57 34.47 -16.09
CA GLY A 43 -2.92 35.03 -15.95
C GLY A 43 -3.54 34.80 -14.57
N PRO A 44 -4.53 35.61 -14.14
CA PRO A 44 -5.23 35.39 -12.87
C PRO A 44 -6.00 34.06 -12.89
N ILE A 45 -5.73 33.20 -11.90
CA ILE A 45 -6.35 31.87 -11.77
C ILE A 45 -7.85 32.03 -11.51
N SER A 46 -8.69 31.54 -12.43
CA SER A 46 -10.14 31.58 -12.29
C SER A 46 -10.62 30.57 -11.24
N ARG A 47 -11.69 30.90 -10.50
CA ARG A 47 -12.34 29.98 -9.54
C ARG A 47 -12.72 28.65 -10.20
N ARG A 48 -13.05 28.67 -11.49
CA ARG A 48 -13.37 27.48 -12.27
C ARG A 48 -12.15 26.58 -12.48
N ASP A 49 -10.98 27.15 -12.76
CA ASP A 49 -9.75 26.39 -12.98
C ASP A 49 -9.25 25.77 -11.68
N MET A 50 -9.41 26.49 -10.58
CA MET A 50 -9.16 25.97 -9.23
C MET A 50 -10.06 24.77 -8.92
N LEU A 51 -11.37 24.88 -9.17
CA LEU A 51 -12.31 23.77 -8.95
C LEU A 51 -12.03 22.56 -9.86
N LEU A 52 -11.67 22.80 -11.13
CA LEU A 52 -11.30 21.73 -12.06
C LEU A 52 -10.00 21.01 -11.64
N ALA A 53 -9.04 21.72 -11.06
CA ALA A 53 -7.82 21.11 -10.52
C ALA A 53 -8.09 20.14 -9.35
N PHE A 54 -9.10 20.44 -8.51
CA PHE A 54 -9.52 19.57 -7.41
C PHE A 54 -10.55 18.52 -7.81
N ALA A 55 -11.10 18.58 -9.02
CA ALA A 55 -12.15 17.67 -9.48
C ALA A 55 -11.81 16.18 -9.31
N PRO A 56 -10.59 15.68 -9.65
CA PRO A 56 -10.24 14.27 -9.44
C PRO A 56 -10.40 13.81 -7.99
N TYR A 57 -9.91 14.61 -7.04
CA TYR A 57 -9.98 14.30 -5.61
C TYR A 57 -11.42 14.34 -5.10
N MET A 58 -12.18 15.36 -5.49
CA MET A 58 -13.60 15.48 -5.11
C MET A 58 -14.43 14.32 -5.64
N ILE A 59 -14.21 13.90 -6.89
CA ILE A 59 -14.90 12.75 -7.48
C ILE A 59 -14.58 11.47 -6.71
N ILE A 60 -13.30 11.22 -6.40
CA ILE A 60 -12.89 10.04 -5.61
C ILE A 60 -13.57 10.05 -4.24
N ILE A 61 -13.55 11.19 -3.52
CA ILE A 61 -14.16 11.32 -2.19
C ILE A 61 -15.66 11.03 -2.26
N VAL A 62 -16.37 11.59 -3.23
CA VAL A 62 -17.82 11.41 -3.37
C VAL A 62 -18.16 9.97 -3.74
N VAL A 63 -17.49 9.40 -4.75
CA VAL A 63 -17.77 8.04 -5.22
C VAL A 63 -17.45 7.02 -4.13
N LEU A 64 -16.26 7.09 -3.51
CA LEU A 64 -15.89 6.18 -2.43
C LEU A 64 -16.73 6.40 -1.17
N GLY A 65 -17.11 7.65 -0.87
CA GLY A 65 -17.99 7.97 0.24
C GLY A 65 -19.36 7.31 0.09
N ILE A 66 -19.96 7.40 -1.09
CA ILE A 66 -21.26 6.78 -1.39
C ILE A 66 -21.16 5.25 -1.32
N THR A 67 -20.11 4.66 -1.90
CA THR A 67 -19.98 3.20 -1.97
C THR A 67 -19.58 2.58 -0.64
N SER A 68 -19.01 3.37 0.27
CA SER A 68 -18.71 2.95 1.65
C SER A 68 -19.93 2.98 2.58
N LEU A 69 -21.08 3.50 2.14
CA LEU A 69 -22.31 3.46 2.92
C LEU A 69 -22.81 2.02 3.04
N HIS A 70 -23.12 1.59 4.27
CA HIS A 70 -23.54 0.21 4.57
C HIS A 70 -24.75 -0.27 3.72
N ALA A 71 -25.69 0.64 3.44
CA ALA A 71 -26.84 0.35 2.59
C ALA A 71 -26.44 -0.02 1.15
N VAL A 72 -25.37 0.59 0.63
CA VAL A 72 -24.86 0.37 -0.72
C VAL A 72 -24.02 -0.91 -0.75
N THR A 73 -23.14 -1.12 0.24
CA THR A 73 -22.31 -2.34 0.31
C THR A 73 -23.15 -3.61 0.36
N VAL A 74 -24.24 -3.63 1.14
CA VAL A 74 -25.15 -4.79 1.24
C VAL A 74 -25.86 -5.10 -0.09
N GLN A 75 -26.18 -4.08 -0.89
CA GLN A 75 -26.78 -4.29 -2.21
C GLN A 75 -25.76 -4.78 -3.25
N LEU A 76 -24.54 -4.25 -3.18
CA LEU A 76 -23.43 -4.66 -4.06
C LEU A 76 -22.94 -6.08 -3.73
N ASP A 77 -22.99 -6.48 -2.46
CA ASP A 77 -22.60 -7.83 -2.02
C ASP A 77 -23.52 -8.93 -2.57
N LYS A 78 -24.77 -8.61 -2.94
CA LYS A 78 -25.69 -9.56 -3.59
C LYS A 78 -25.22 -10.01 -4.97
N LEU A 79 -24.36 -9.23 -5.64
CA LEU A 79 -23.76 -9.56 -6.93
C LEU A 79 -22.37 -10.21 -6.80
N THR A 80 -21.95 -10.54 -5.57
CA THR A 80 -20.71 -11.28 -5.34
C THR A 80 -20.88 -12.72 -5.81
N SER A 81 -20.01 -13.16 -6.71
CA SER A 81 -19.96 -14.56 -7.14
C SER A 81 -18.91 -15.28 -6.32
N GLU A 82 -19.31 -16.32 -5.61
CA GLU A 82 -18.40 -17.19 -4.88
C GLU A 82 -18.12 -18.44 -5.72
N PHE A 83 -16.85 -18.75 -5.93
CA PHE A 83 -16.46 -19.98 -6.63
C PHE A 83 -15.37 -20.71 -5.84
N THR A 84 -15.54 -22.02 -5.71
CA THR A 84 -14.54 -22.90 -5.10
C THR A 84 -13.45 -23.17 -6.12
N TRP A 85 -12.19 -22.89 -5.78
CA TRP A 85 -11.10 -23.07 -6.73
C TRP A 85 -10.95 -24.57 -7.11
N PRO A 86 -10.94 -24.93 -8.41
CA PRO A 86 -10.92 -26.32 -8.83
C PRO A 86 -9.58 -26.95 -8.44
N GLY A 87 -9.62 -28.12 -7.80
CA GLY A 87 -8.43 -28.85 -7.34
C GLY A 87 -7.90 -28.45 -5.96
N LEU A 88 -8.50 -27.47 -5.27
CA LEU A 88 -8.09 -27.08 -3.92
C LEU A 88 -8.89 -27.85 -2.84
N HIS A 89 -8.58 -29.13 -2.66
CA HIS A 89 -9.19 -29.99 -1.64
C HIS A 89 -8.42 -29.93 -0.31
N VAL A 90 -8.40 -28.76 0.32
CA VAL A 90 -7.81 -28.61 1.67
C VAL A 90 -8.92 -28.78 2.70
N LEU A 91 -8.66 -29.58 3.73
CA LEU A 91 -9.57 -29.79 4.86
C LEU A 91 -8.94 -29.19 6.10
N ASN A 92 -9.71 -28.45 6.90
CA ASN A 92 -9.27 -27.99 8.21
C ASN A 92 -9.23 -29.17 9.21
N SER A 93 -8.71 -28.92 10.42
CA SER A 93 -8.62 -29.91 11.51
C SER A 93 -9.96 -30.52 11.97
N LYS A 94 -11.09 -30.03 11.47
CA LYS A 94 -12.46 -30.53 11.71
C LYS A 94 -13.07 -31.21 10.48
N GLY A 95 -12.28 -31.50 9.44
CA GLY A 95 -12.74 -32.17 8.22
C GLY A 95 -13.64 -31.33 7.31
N LYS A 96 -13.69 -30.00 7.49
CA LYS A 96 -14.45 -29.08 6.64
C LYS A 96 -13.51 -28.28 5.74
N ALA A 97 -13.94 -27.96 4.51
CA ALA A 97 -13.20 -27.04 3.64
C ALA A 97 -13.03 -25.68 4.36
N PRO A 98 -11.81 -25.16 4.51
CA PRO A 98 -11.59 -23.86 5.14
C PRO A 98 -12.12 -22.75 4.23
N THR A 99 -12.61 -21.65 4.82
CA THR A 99 -13.14 -20.48 4.10
C THR A 99 -12.11 -19.84 3.16
N SER A 100 -10.83 -20.14 3.35
CA SER A 100 -9.72 -19.76 2.48
C SER A 100 -9.67 -20.53 1.15
N ALA A 101 -10.45 -21.60 0.98
CA ALA A 101 -10.56 -22.36 -0.27
C ALA A 101 -11.68 -21.86 -1.21
N THR A 102 -12.55 -20.97 -0.73
CA THR A 102 -13.61 -20.34 -1.53
C THR A 102 -13.16 -18.95 -1.94
N PHE A 103 -13.01 -18.71 -3.24
CA PHE A 103 -12.68 -17.40 -3.76
C PHE A 103 -13.97 -16.58 -3.93
N LYS A 104 -14.09 -15.50 -3.16
CA LYS A 104 -15.18 -14.54 -3.32
C LYS A 104 -14.79 -13.50 -4.36
N PHE A 105 -15.38 -13.58 -5.55
CA PHE A 105 -15.18 -12.57 -6.59
C PHE A 105 -16.12 -11.39 -6.34
N ASN A 106 -15.63 -10.42 -5.58
CA ASN A 106 -16.39 -9.29 -5.06
C ASN A 106 -16.16 -8.02 -5.89
N TRP A 107 -16.35 -8.12 -7.21
CA TRP A 107 -15.95 -7.07 -8.16
C TRP A 107 -16.61 -5.70 -7.93
N LEU A 108 -17.88 -5.65 -7.50
CA LEU A 108 -18.56 -4.38 -7.19
C LEU A 108 -18.27 -3.84 -5.79
N THR A 109 -17.92 -4.70 -4.83
CA THR A 109 -17.55 -4.23 -3.48
C THR A 109 -16.06 -3.98 -3.32
N ALA A 110 -15.24 -4.40 -4.29
CA ALA A 110 -13.85 -4.03 -4.37
C ALA A 110 -13.69 -2.52 -4.61
N ALA A 111 -13.01 -1.84 -3.68
CA ALA A 111 -12.72 -0.40 -3.78
C ALA A 111 -12.00 -0.01 -5.09
N GLY A 112 -11.21 -0.94 -5.67
CA GLY A 112 -10.50 -0.72 -6.93
C GLY A 112 -11.42 -0.44 -8.13
N THR A 113 -12.59 -1.09 -8.20
CA THR A 113 -13.55 -0.88 -9.29
C THR A 113 -14.11 0.54 -9.25
N TRP A 114 -14.45 1.03 -8.06
CA TRP A 114 -14.94 2.40 -7.87
C TRP A 114 -13.86 3.46 -8.10
N LEU A 115 -12.60 3.13 -7.83
CA LEU A 115 -11.47 4.00 -8.19
C LEU A 115 -11.31 4.11 -9.72
N LEU A 116 -11.48 3.02 -10.46
CA LEU A 116 -11.49 3.04 -11.92
C LEU A 116 -12.66 3.86 -12.47
N VAL A 117 -13.87 3.68 -11.92
CA VAL A 117 -15.05 4.49 -12.27
C VAL A 117 -14.77 5.98 -12.00
N SER A 118 -14.20 6.31 -10.84
CA SER A 118 -13.80 7.68 -10.50
C SER A 118 -12.80 8.27 -11.50
N GLY A 119 -11.85 7.45 -11.97
CA GLY A 119 -10.90 7.84 -13.02
C GLY A 119 -11.58 8.13 -14.36
N VAL A 120 -12.56 7.31 -14.76
CA VAL A 120 -13.36 7.54 -15.97
C VAL A 120 -14.19 8.82 -15.86
N LEU A 121 -14.87 9.01 -14.72
CA LEU A 121 -15.64 10.23 -14.45
C LEU A 121 -14.74 11.48 -14.49
N THR A 122 -13.55 11.38 -13.89
CA THR A 122 -12.54 12.45 -13.93
C THR A 122 -12.11 12.77 -15.36
N ALA A 123 -11.86 11.75 -16.19
CA ALA A 123 -11.49 11.95 -17.59
C ALA A 123 -12.61 12.65 -18.39
N ILE A 124 -13.89 12.36 -18.08
CA ILE A 124 -15.04 13.02 -18.69
C ILE A 124 -15.14 14.48 -18.25
N VAL A 125 -15.04 14.76 -16.94
CA VAL A 125 -15.13 16.12 -16.38
C VAL A 125 -14.01 17.01 -16.91
N LEU A 126 -12.79 16.48 -17.00
CA LEU A 126 -11.62 17.16 -17.54
C LEU A 126 -11.56 17.14 -19.08
N ARG A 127 -12.53 16.51 -19.75
CA ARG A 127 -12.60 16.38 -21.22
C ARG A 127 -11.32 15.84 -21.84
N VAL A 128 -10.69 14.88 -21.17
CA VAL A 128 -9.47 14.22 -21.64
C VAL A 128 -9.82 13.33 -22.84
N ARG A 129 -9.00 13.40 -23.90
CA ARG A 129 -9.16 12.54 -25.07
C ARG A 129 -9.09 11.05 -24.65
N PRO A 130 -10.03 10.19 -25.07
CA PRO A 130 -10.04 8.76 -24.67
C PRO A 130 -8.74 8.02 -25.00
N ALA A 131 -8.13 8.32 -26.14
CA ALA A 131 -6.84 7.75 -26.54
C ALA A 131 -5.70 8.12 -25.58
N LEU A 132 -5.71 9.34 -25.03
CA LEU A 132 -4.72 9.77 -24.04
C LEU A 132 -4.97 9.09 -22.70
N ALA A 133 -6.23 9.01 -22.25
CA ALA A 133 -6.61 8.33 -21.03
C ALA A 133 -6.19 6.84 -21.05
N LEU A 134 -6.46 6.14 -22.16
CA LEU A 134 -6.08 4.73 -22.32
C LEU A 134 -4.55 4.55 -22.36
N ARG A 135 -3.83 5.41 -23.09
CA ARG A 135 -2.35 5.37 -23.11
C ARG A 135 -1.75 5.57 -21.72
N THR A 136 -2.28 6.53 -20.96
CA THR A 136 -1.85 6.77 -19.57
C THR A 136 -2.15 5.56 -18.70
N TYR A 137 -3.34 4.96 -18.82
CA TYR A 137 -3.71 3.76 -18.08
C TYR A 137 -2.75 2.58 -18.36
N VAL A 138 -2.48 2.27 -19.63
CA VAL A 138 -1.55 1.21 -20.02
C VAL A 138 -0.13 1.50 -19.53
N ARG A 139 0.31 2.77 -19.58
CA ARG A 139 1.61 3.17 -19.04
C ARG A 139 1.70 2.95 -17.53
N THR A 140 0.62 3.21 -16.79
CA THR A 140 0.54 2.92 -15.35
C THR A 140 0.60 1.42 -15.09
N LEU A 141 -0.10 0.59 -15.88
CA LEU A 141 -0.01 -0.88 -15.77
C LEU A 141 1.43 -1.38 -15.99
N ASP A 142 2.12 -0.83 -16.98
CA ASP A 142 3.52 -1.18 -17.26
C ASP A 142 4.47 -0.78 -16.12
N GLN A 143 4.17 0.32 -15.42
CA GLN A 143 4.93 0.75 -14.23
C GLN A 143 4.73 -0.18 -13.03
N ILE A 144 3.51 -0.66 -12.80
CA ILE A 144 3.18 -1.46 -11.59
C ILE A 144 3.31 -2.98 -11.80
N LYS A 145 3.60 -3.45 -13.01
CA LYS A 145 3.61 -4.90 -13.35
C LYS A 145 4.49 -5.75 -12.41
N TRP A 146 5.68 -5.26 -12.06
CA TRP A 146 6.60 -5.98 -11.17
C TRP A 146 6.14 -5.96 -9.72
N ALA A 147 5.51 -4.85 -9.29
CA ALA A 147 4.88 -4.77 -7.98
C ALA A 147 3.70 -5.77 -7.90
N LEU A 148 2.89 -5.89 -8.95
CA LEU A 148 1.78 -6.84 -9.01
C LEU A 148 2.27 -8.29 -8.90
N ILE A 149 3.31 -8.67 -9.65
CA ILE A 149 3.92 -10.01 -9.56
C ILE A 149 4.40 -10.30 -8.13
N THR A 150 5.05 -9.32 -7.50
CA THR A 150 5.56 -9.46 -6.13
C THR A 150 4.43 -9.67 -5.13
N VAL A 151 3.35 -8.88 -5.22
CA VAL A 151 2.17 -9.03 -4.36
C VAL A 151 1.53 -10.40 -4.56
N CYS A 152 1.34 -10.84 -5.81
CA CYS A 152 0.80 -12.17 -6.10
C CYS A 152 1.67 -13.29 -5.51
N ALA A 153 2.99 -13.19 -5.63
CA ALA A 153 3.91 -14.18 -5.07
C ALA A 153 3.85 -14.22 -3.53
N VAL A 154 3.83 -13.06 -2.87
CA VAL A 154 3.71 -13.00 -1.41
C VAL A 154 2.37 -13.55 -0.92
N LEU A 155 1.27 -13.22 -1.60
CA LEU A 155 -0.03 -13.81 -1.30
C LEU A 155 0.01 -15.33 -1.49
N ALA A 156 0.58 -15.83 -2.60
CA ALA A 156 0.70 -17.27 -2.84
C ALA A 156 1.45 -17.98 -1.69
N VAL A 157 2.58 -17.43 -1.25
CA VAL A 157 3.33 -17.94 -0.09
C VAL A 157 2.48 -17.90 1.18
N ALA A 158 1.79 -16.78 1.45
CA ALA A 158 0.92 -16.66 2.61
C ALA A 158 -0.21 -17.70 2.62
N TYR A 159 -0.83 -17.96 1.47
CA TYR A 159 -1.84 -19.01 1.32
C TYR A 159 -1.24 -20.40 1.56
N VAL A 160 -0.05 -20.69 1.01
CA VAL A 160 0.65 -21.96 1.25
C VAL A 160 0.96 -22.13 2.74
N MET A 161 1.50 -21.12 3.41
CA MET A 161 1.81 -21.15 4.85
C MET A 161 0.55 -21.35 5.71
N ASN A 162 -0.55 -20.71 5.33
CA ASN A 162 -1.83 -20.85 6.04
C ASN A 162 -2.42 -22.25 5.86
N LEU A 163 -2.55 -22.71 4.61
CA LEU A 163 -3.15 -23.99 4.27
C LEU A 163 -2.32 -25.19 4.73
N SER A 164 -0.98 -25.06 4.77
CA SER A 164 -0.08 -26.10 5.33
C SER A 164 -0.01 -26.10 6.87
N GLY A 165 -0.69 -25.16 7.56
CA GLY A 165 -0.71 -25.07 9.01
C GLY A 165 0.54 -24.45 9.65
N GLN A 166 1.52 -24.00 8.85
CA GLN A 166 2.72 -23.31 9.34
C GLN A 166 2.35 -22.05 10.14
N THR A 167 1.41 -21.26 9.61
CA THR A 167 0.92 -20.04 10.26
C THR A 167 0.32 -20.32 11.63
N VAL A 168 -0.47 -21.39 11.76
CA VAL A 168 -1.11 -21.80 13.02
C VAL A 168 -0.07 -22.31 14.02
N THR A 169 0.93 -23.05 13.55
CA THR A 169 2.01 -23.58 14.39
C THR A 169 2.85 -22.44 14.98
N LEU A 170 3.28 -21.49 14.13
CA LEU A 170 4.02 -20.31 14.58
C LEU A 170 3.18 -19.43 15.53
N GLY A 171 1.89 -19.23 15.22
CA GLY A 171 0.99 -18.48 16.10
C GLY A 171 0.79 -19.15 17.45
N THR A 172 0.67 -20.49 17.49
CA THR A 172 0.53 -21.24 18.74
C THR A 172 1.81 -21.19 19.58
N TRP A 173 2.97 -21.28 18.94
CA TRP A 173 4.24 -21.10 19.64
C TRP A 173 4.40 -19.67 20.18
N ALA A 174 4.06 -18.67 19.37
CA ALA A 174 4.13 -17.26 19.76
C ALA A 174 3.13 -16.91 20.89
N ALA A 175 1.99 -17.59 20.95
CA ALA A 175 1.04 -17.48 22.06
C ALA A 175 1.62 -17.95 23.40
N GLY A 176 2.73 -18.70 23.41
CA GLY A 176 3.48 -19.02 24.62
C GLY A 176 4.00 -17.78 25.36
N ALA A 177 4.12 -16.64 24.68
CA ALA A 177 4.44 -15.35 25.31
C ALA A 177 3.25 -14.73 26.08
N GLY A 178 2.03 -15.29 25.98
CA GLY A 178 0.85 -14.82 26.68
C GLY A 178 0.49 -13.36 26.34
N SER A 179 0.14 -12.56 27.35
CA SER A 179 -0.19 -11.15 27.18
C SER A 179 0.95 -10.30 26.62
N PHE A 180 2.21 -10.71 26.83
CA PHE A 180 3.37 -10.02 26.26
C PHE A 180 3.40 -10.10 24.72
N PHE A 181 2.69 -11.05 24.11
CA PHE A 181 2.56 -11.11 22.66
C PHE A 181 1.88 -9.85 22.08
N ALA A 182 1.01 -9.16 22.84
CA ALA A 182 0.43 -7.89 22.43
C ALA A 182 1.50 -6.81 22.18
N PHE A 183 2.57 -6.80 22.98
CA PHE A 183 3.72 -5.90 22.79
C PHE A 183 4.56 -6.30 21.56
N LEU A 184 4.74 -7.60 21.31
CA LEU A 184 5.48 -8.12 20.14
C LEU A 184 4.75 -7.92 18.81
N SER A 185 3.41 -7.92 18.84
CA SER A 185 2.56 -7.88 17.65
C SER A 185 2.90 -6.74 16.66
N PRO A 186 2.96 -5.46 17.08
CA PRO A 186 3.34 -4.38 16.18
C PRO A 186 4.81 -4.42 15.74
N LEU A 187 5.71 -5.00 16.54
CA LEU A 187 7.11 -5.18 16.13
C LEU A 187 7.23 -6.17 14.96
N ILE A 188 6.47 -7.27 14.98
CA ILE A 188 6.42 -8.24 13.86
C ILE A 188 5.95 -7.53 12.58
N GLY A 189 4.89 -6.73 12.67
CA GLY A 189 4.40 -5.94 11.54
C GLY A 189 5.44 -4.93 11.04
N TRP A 190 6.14 -4.26 11.96
CA TRP A 190 7.21 -3.33 11.62
C TRP A 190 8.36 -4.02 10.88
N PHE A 191 8.86 -5.16 11.38
CA PHE A 191 9.92 -5.91 10.70
C PHE A 191 9.49 -6.38 9.32
N GLY A 192 8.26 -6.90 9.20
CA GLY A 192 7.72 -7.33 7.91
C GLY A 192 7.68 -6.20 6.88
N THR A 193 7.18 -5.02 7.24
CA THR A 193 7.12 -3.90 6.29
C THR A 193 8.49 -3.24 6.09
N ALA A 194 9.36 -3.21 7.09
CA ALA A 194 10.70 -2.63 6.93
C ALA A 194 11.49 -3.36 5.84
N VAL A 195 11.33 -4.69 5.76
CA VAL A 195 11.99 -5.54 4.76
C VAL A 195 11.23 -5.56 3.43
N THR A 196 9.91 -5.74 3.46
CA THR A 196 9.12 -5.90 2.22
C THR A 196 8.76 -4.57 1.55
N GLY A 197 8.68 -3.50 2.34
CA GLY A 197 8.20 -2.18 1.93
C GLY A 197 6.69 -2.06 1.71
N SER A 198 5.91 -3.09 2.05
CA SER A 198 4.49 -3.17 1.72
C SER A 198 3.65 -3.73 2.87
N ASP A 199 2.72 -2.93 3.41
CA ASP A 199 1.81 -3.39 4.47
C ASP A 199 0.88 -4.49 3.97
N THR A 200 0.49 -4.45 2.70
CA THR A 200 -0.34 -5.51 2.11
C THR A 200 0.40 -6.84 2.16
N SER A 201 1.66 -6.85 1.74
CA SER A 201 2.51 -8.04 1.76
C SER A 201 2.75 -8.54 3.19
N THR A 202 3.06 -7.64 4.12
CA THR A 202 3.24 -7.94 5.55
C THR A 202 1.98 -8.50 6.20
N ASN A 203 0.82 -7.90 5.95
CA ASN A 203 -0.46 -8.35 6.52
C ASN A 203 -0.88 -9.70 5.93
N SER A 204 -0.63 -9.95 4.65
CA SER A 204 -0.85 -11.28 4.07
C SER A 204 0.05 -12.33 4.73
N LEU A 205 1.34 -12.02 4.95
CA LEU A 205 2.31 -12.98 5.47
C LEU A 205 2.13 -13.26 6.97
N PHE A 206 1.90 -12.22 7.78
CA PHE A 206 1.89 -12.32 9.25
C PHE A 206 0.51 -12.13 9.89
N GLY A 207 -0.48 -11.56 9.19
CA GLY A 207 -1.80 -11.31 9.78
C GLY A 207 -2.48 -12.58 10.27
N GLY A 208 -2.38 -13.68 9.53
CA GLY A 208 -2.89 -14.99 9.96
C GLY A 208 -2.18 -15.51 11.23
N LEU A 209 -0.88 -15.26 11.38
CA LEU A 209 -0.11 -15.65 12.56
C LEU A 209 -0.58 -14.86 13.78
N GLN A 210 -0.83 -13.56 13.62
CA GLN A 210 -1.33 -12.67 14.68
C GLN A 210 -2.70 -13.11 15.18
N VAL A 211 -3.61 -13.44 14.25
CA VAL A 211 -4.94 -13.97 14.57
C VAL A 211 -4.85 -15.34 15.26
N ALA A 212 -4.00 -16.24 14.77
CA ALA A 212 -3.81 -17.55 15.38
C ALA A 212 -3.24 -17.44 16.81
N ALA A 213 -2.24 -16.57 17.00
CA ALA A 213 -1.67 -16.29 18.30
C ALA A 213 -2.68 -15.64 19.25
N ALA A 214 -3.49 -14.68 18.79
CA ALA A 214 -4.56 -14.07 19.57
C ALA A 214 -5.52 -15.12 20.15
N HIS A 215 -6.03 -16.01 19.30
CA HIS A 215 -6.95 -17.07 19.73
C HIS A 215 -6.34 -18.01 20.77
N LYS A 216 -5.04 -18.27 20.71
CA LYS A 216 -4.33 -19.16 21.65
C LYS A 216 -3.90 -18.45 22.93
N ALA A 217 -3.57 -17.17 22.87
CA ALA A 217 -3.17 -16.36 24.01
C ALA A 217 -4.36 -15.72 24.77
N GLY A 218 -5.60 -15.89 24.28
CA GLY A 218 -6.78 -15.27 24.87
C GLY A 218 -6.86 -13.75 24.62
N LEU A 219 -6.25 -13.28 23.54
CA LEU A 219 -6.22 -11.86 23.14
C LEU A 219 -7.22 -11.59 22.01
N SER A 220 -7.59 -10.33 21.81
CA SER A 220 -8.47 -9.94 20.70
C SER A 220 -7.77 -10.15 19.34
N PRO A 221 -8.35 -10.95 18.41
CA PRO A 221 -7.82 -11.09 17.06
C PRO A 221 -7.79 -9.77 16.28
N THR A 222 -8.80 -8.93 16.48
CA THR A 222 -8.89 -7.60 15.87
C THR A 222 -7.76 -6.69 16.34
N LEU A 223 -7.46 -6.73 17.64
CA LEU A 223 -6.36 -5.95 18.21
C LEU A 223 -5.02 -6.35 17.61
N LEU A 224 -4.70 -7.65 17.56
CA LEU A 224 -3.40 -8.10 17.06
C LEU A 224 -3.27 -7.97 15.53
N ALA A 225 -4.35 -8.17 14.78
CA ALA A 225 -4.36 -7.89 13.35
C ALA A 225 -4.16 -6.39 13.07
N GLY A 226 -4.84 -5.53 13.83
CA GLY A 226 -4.69 -4.07 13.76
C GLY A 226 -3.30 -3.60 14.19
N ALA A 227 -2.73 -4.21 15.22
CA ALA A 227 -1.38 -3.92 15.71
C ALA A 227 -0.32 -4.26 14.67
N ASN A 228 -0.43 -5.41 14.00
CA ASN A 228 0.43 -5.78 12.87
C ASN A 228 0.40 -4.72 11.75
N SER A 229 -0.80 -4.28 11.37
CA SER A 229 -0.95 -3.25 10.34
C SER A 229 -0.38 -1.90 10.79
N SER A 230 -0.62 -1.51 12.05
CA SER A 230 -0.15 -0.25 12.62
C SER A 230 1.38 -0.21 12.71
N GLY A 231 2.01 -1.29 13.15
CA GLY A 231 3.46 -1.44 13.14
C GLY A 231 4.04 -1.39 11.73
N GLY A 232 3.35 -2.02 10.76
CA GLY A 232 3.73 -1.97 9.35
C GLY A 232 3.78 -0.53 8.80
N VAL A 233 2.76 0.28 9.05
CA VAL A 233 2.73 1.70 8.63
C VAL A 233 3.94 2.46 9.19
N LEU A 234 4.30 2.23 10.45
CA LEU A 234 5.44 2.90 11.08
C LEU A 234 6.79 2.49 10.47
N ALA A 235 6.90 1.29 9.93
CA ALA A 235 8.09 0.80 9.22
C ALA A 235 8.23 1.33 7.80
N LYS A 236 7.15 1.84 7.17
CA LYS A 236 7.24 2.46 5.83
C LYS A 236 8.28 3.57 5.77
N MET A 237 8.51 4.28 6.86
CA MET A 237 9.50 5.35 6.94
C MET A 237 10.94 4.86 6.71
N VAL A 238 11.22 3.59 7.00
CA VAL A 238 12.56 2.99 6.93
C VAL A 238 12.69 1.98 5.79
N SER A 239 11.64 1.77 4.99
CA SER A 239 11.68 0.83 3.88
C SER A 239 12.56 1.37 2.74
N PRO A 240 13.37 0.51 2.09
CA PRO A 240 14.23 0.95 0.99
C PRO A 240 13.48 1.65 -0.15
N GLN A 241 12.27 1.18 -0.50
CA GLN A 241 11.49 1.82 -1.57
C GLN A 241 11.10 3.26 -1.22
N ASN A 242 10.61 3.52 0.00
CA ASN A 242 10.17 4.85 0.39
C ASN A 242 11.35 5.80 0.60
N LEU A 243 12.47 5.29 1.12
CA LEU A 243 13.70 6.06 1.25
C LEU A 243 14.27 6.47 -0.12
N ALA A 244 14.25 5.58 -1.11
CA ALA A 244 14.69 5.89 -2.47
C ALA A 244 13.82 6.98 -3.12
N ILE A 245 12.50 6.92 -2.94
CA ILE A 245 11.56 7.95 -3.42
C ILE A 245 11.81 9.28 -2.71
N GLY A 246 11.94 9.26 -1.37
CA GLY A 246 12.23 10.44 -0.57
C GLY A 246 13.54 11.10 -0.98
N ALA A 247 14.60 10.30 -1.14
CA ALA A 247 15.91 10.76 -1.60
C ALA A 247 15.84 11.41 -2.98
N ALA A 248 15.12 10.80 -3.93
CA ALA A 248 14.92 11.36 -5.26
C ALA A 248 14.17 12.71 -5.22
N ALA A 249 13.15 12.82 -4.37
CA ALA A 249 12.33 14.03 -4.25
C ALA A 249 13.11 15.25 -3.70
N VAL A 250 14.06 15.02 -2.79
CA VAL A 250 14.88 16.10 -2.18
C VAL A 250 16.25 16.27 -2.84
N GLY A 251 16.52 15.61 -3.96
CA GLY A 251 17.78 15.72 -4.69
C GLY A 251 18.97 15.01 -4.04
N LEU A 252 18.72 14.04 -3.17
CA LEU A 252 19.71 13.23 -2.44
C LEU A 252 19.80 11.78 -2.97
N ALA A 253 19.45 11.53 -4.23
CA ALA A 253 19.53 10.20 -4.83
C ALA A 253 20.94 9.59 -4.68
N GLY A 254 21.04 8.34 -4.21
CA GLY A 254 22.31 7.69 -3.86
C GLY A 254 22.82 7.98 -2.45
N ARG A 255 22.09 8.77 -1.65
CA ARG A 255 22.35 9.04 -0.22
C ARG A 255 21.20 8.57 0.68
N GLU A 256 20.51 7.51 0.28
CA GLU A 256 19.39 6.92 1.03
C GLU A 256 19.79 6.52 2.45
N GLY A 257 21.05 6.10 2.63
CA GLY A 257 21.61 5.74 3.94
C GLY A 257 21.67 6.91 4.94
N ASP A 258 21.83 8.14 4.47
CA ASP A 258 21.85 9.33 5.35
C ASP A 258 20.43 9.64 5.85
N ILE A 259 19.43 9.48 4.98
CA ILE A 259 18.02 9.61 5.34
C ILE A 259 17.63 8.49 6.31
N PHE A 260 18.02 7.23 6.02
CA PHE A 260 17.75 6.09 6.89
C PHE A 260 18.28 6.32 8.31
N ARG A 261 19.56 6.74 8.45
CA ARG A 261 20.18 6.99 9.76
C ARG A 261 19.44 8.04 10.59
N ARG A 262 18.79 9.02 9.93
CA ARG A 262 18.05 10.07 10.60
C ARG A 262 16.63 9.67 10.97
N VAL A 263 16.02 8.77 10.20
CA VAL A 263 14.62 8.37 10.34
C VAL A 263 14.45 7.10 11.19
N ILE A 264 15.46 6.21 11.22
CA ILE A 264 15.37 4.93 11.96
C ILE A 264 15.07 5.12 13.45
N GLY A 265 15.66 6.12 14.10
CA GLY A 265 15.40 6.43 15.51
C GLY A 265 13.94 6.78 15.77
N TRP A 266 13.34 7.60 14.89
CA TRP A 266 11.92 7.95 14.98
C TRP A 266 11.01 6.75 14.72
N SER A 267 11.32 5.94 13.70
CA SER A 267 10.53 4.76 13.39
C SER A 267 10.54 3.73 14.54
N VAL A 268 11.70 3.50 15.15
CA VAL A 268 11.84 2.61 16.32
C VAL A 268 11.11 3.18 17.54
N ALA A 269 11.25 4.48 17.83
CA ALA A 269 10.54 5.09 18.95
C ALA A 269 9.01 4.99 18.80
N LEU A 270 8.50 5.23 17.58
CA LEU A 270 7.07 5.16 17.31
C LEU A 270 6.52 3.74 17.39
N VAL A 271 7.25 2.73 16.90
CA VAL A 271 6.78 1.34 17.02
C VAL A 271 6.82 0.85 18.47
N LEU A 272 7.80 1.28 19.27
CA LEU A 272 7.83 0.98 20.70
C LEU A 272 6.66 1.64 21.44
N LEU A 273 6.35 2.90 21.11
CA LEU A 273 5.16 3.57 21.64
C LEU A 273 3.87 2.81 21.27
N MET A 274 3.77 2.37 20.01
CA MET A 274 2.65 1.55 19.55
C MET A 274 2.58 0.21 20.27
N ALA A 275 3.71 -0.44 20.51
CA ALA A 275 3.81 -1.69 21.27
C ALA A 275 3.31 -1.54 22.71
N VAL A 276 3.68 -0.46 23.39
CA VAL A 276 3.15 -0.15 24.73
C VAL A 276 1.65 0.12 24.66
N LEU A 277 1.18 0.88 23.68
CA LEU A 277 -0.25 1.18 23.52
C LEU A 277 -1.07 -0.08 23.28
N VAL A 278 -0.62 -0.99 22.41
CA VAL A 278 -1.30 -2.26 22.13
C VAL A 278 -1.29 -3.17 23.38
N LEU A 279 -0.21 -3.18 24.15
CA LEU A 279 -0.16 -3.89 25.42
C LEU A 279 -1.19 -3.33 26.42
N LEU A 280 -1.31 -2.00 26.53
CA LEU A 280 -2.34 -1.39 27.38
C LEU A 280 -3.76 -1.69 26.87
N GLN A 281 -3.98 -1.71 25.56
CA GLN A 281 -5.25 -2.10 24.94
C GLN A 281 -5.60 -3.58 25.16
N SER A 282 -4.60 -4.43 25.39
CA SER A 282 -4.84 -5.83 25.74
C SER A 282 -5.30 -6.04 27.20
N GLY A 283 -5.17 -5.02 28.06
CA GLY A 283 -5.54 -5.08 29.47
C GLY A 283 -6.41 -3.90 29.91
N PRO A 284 -5.82 -2.86 30.54
CA PRO A 284 -6.57 -1.76 31.16
C PRO A 284 -7.36 -0.88 30.17
N LEU A 285 -6.94 -0.82 28.90
CA LEU A 285 -7.61 -0.06 27.84
C LEU A 285 -8.41 -0.96 26.89
N SER A 286 -8.86 -2.12 27.35
CA SER A 286 -9.64 -3.08 26.54
C SER A 286 -10.93 -2.50 25.98
N PHE A 287 -11.51 -1.48 26.62
CA PHE A 287 -12.69 -0.75 26.15
C PHE A 287 -12.49 -0.01 24.81
N MET A 288 -11.24 0.23 24.39
CA MET A 288 -10.95 0.89 23.10
C MET A 288 -11.03 -0.09 21.92
N VAL A 289 -11.05 -1.39 22.18
CA VAL A 289 -11.07 -2.43 21.15
C VAL A 289 -12.52 -2.89 20.96
N PRO A 290 -13.07 -2.80 19.75
CA PRO A 290 -14.43 -3.25 19.44
C PRO A 290 -14.57 -4.77 19.46
#